data_AF-A0A1F3KQN5-F1
#
_entry.id   AF-A0A1F3KQN5-F1
#
_cell.length_a   1.000
_cell.length_b   1.000
_cell.length_c   1.000
_cell.angle_alpha   90.00
_cell.angle_beta   90.00
_cell.angle_gamma   90.00
#
_symmetry.space_group_name_H-M   'P 1'
#
loop_
_entity.id
_entity.type
_entity.pdbx_description
1 polymer ?
#
loop_
_entity_poly.entity_id
_entity_poly.type
_entity_poly.pdbx_seq_one_letter_code
_entity_poly.pdbx_strand_id
1 'polypeptide(L)'
;MDRLEEIPINIFQLNILLDENEKDGFEYIKNNNVYCVTCKKMCVKGIEIKEMYLTSLNDIKICGICNKCKNKVTRILEFGENKRFFNNANKFRKSIQ
;
A
#
# COMPACT_ATOMS: atom_id res chain seq x y z
N MET A 1 -20.36 -3.11 13.55
CA MET A 1 -19.82 -2.75 12.21
C MET A 1 -19.12 -3.98 11.68
N ASP A 2 -19.66 -4.57 10.62
CA ASP A 2 -19.00 -5.71 10.00
C ASP A 2 -17.64 -5.27 9.45
N ARG A 3 -16.61 -6.07 9.75
CA ARG A 3 -15.24 -5.77 9.34
C ARG A 3 -15.15 -6.03 7.84
N LEU A 4 -14.85 -5.01 7.06
CA LEU A 4 -14.62 -5.17 5.62
C LEU A 4 -13.46 -6.14 5.38
N GLU A 5 -13.56 -6.97 4.34
CA GLU A 5 -12.49 -7.91 3.98
C GLU A 5 -11.26 -7.18 3.39
N GLU A 6 -10.08 -7.76 3.58
CA GLU A 6 -8.88 -7.32 2.86
C GLU A 6 -9.00 -7.76 1.40
N ILE A 7 -8.80 -6.83 0.46
CA ILE A 7 -8.90 -7.11 -0.97
C ILE A 7 -7.50 -7.08 -1.57
N PRO A 8 -7.02 -8.16 -2.20
CA PRO A 8 -5.78 -8.11 -2.97
C PRO A 8 -5.96 -7.18 -4.16
N ILE A 9 -5.03 -6.26 -4.35
CA ILE A 9 -5.03 -5.31 -5.46
C ILE A 9 -3.72 -5.35 -6.23
N ASN A 10 -3.79 -5.06 -7.53
CA ASN A 10 -2.62 -4.86 -8.38
C ASN A 10 -2.34 -3.36 -8.60
N ILE A 11 -1.26 -3.04 -9.33
CA ILE A 11 -0.85 -1.65 -9.58
C ILE A 11 -1.89 -0.85 -10.40
N PHE A 12 -2.60 -1.50 -11.31
CA PHE A 12 -3.64 -0.85 -12.11
C PHE A 12 -4.83 -0.44 -11.24
N GLN A 13 -5.26 -1.32 -10.33
CA GLN A 13 -6.33 -1.03 -9.37
C GLN A 13 -5.89 0.06 -8.38
N LEU A 14 -4.64 0.02 -7.91
CA LEU A 14 -4.11 1.08 -7.05
C LEU A 14 -4.12 2.45 -7.75
N ASN A 15 -3.73 2.51 -9.02
CA ASN A 15 -3.72 3.76 -9.80
C ASN A 15 -5.10 4.38 -10.02
N ILE A 16 -6.17 3.60 -9.90
CA ILE A 16 -7.56 4.09 -9.93
C ILE A 16 -7.95 4.72 -8.59
N LEU A 17 -7.38 4.24 -7.48
CA LEU A 17 -7.67 4.74 -6.13
C LEU A 17 -6.95 6.05 -5.82
N LEU A 18 -5.68 6.18 -6.25
CA LEU A 18 -4.81 7.31 -5.95
C LEU A 18 -4.98 8.49 -6.93
N ASP A 19 -4.88 9.73 -6.44
CA ASP A 19 -4.55 10.88 -7.30
C ASP A 19 -3.05 10.96 -7.62
N GLU A 20 -2.66 11.94 -8.45
CA GLU A 20 -1.27 12.15 -8.85
C GLU A 20 -0.33 12.41 -7.66
N ASN A 21 -0.76 13.21 -6.67
CA ASN A 21 0.07 13.48 -5.49
C ASN A 21 0.24 12.23 -4.63
N GLU A 22 -0.82 11.44 -4.49
CA GLU A 22 -0.80 10.18 -3.75
C GLU A 22 0.05 9.11 -4.45
N LYS A 23 0.07 9.09 -5.80
CA LYS A 23 0.97 8.24 -6.60
C LYS A 23 2.43 8.60 -6.38
N ASP A 24 2.77 9.89 -6.38
CA ASP A 24 4.12 10.36 -6.10
C ASP A 24 4.55 9.98 -4.67
N GLY A 25 3.66 10.15 -3.70
CA GLY A 25 3.86 9.73 -2.31
C GLY A 25 4.09 8.22 -2.20
N PHE A 26 3.31 7.42 -2.91
CA PHE A 26 3.47 5.97 -2.96
C PHE A 26 4.84 5.56 -3.52
N GLU A 27 5.26 6.13 -4.65
CA GLU A 27 6.57 5.83 -5.23
C GLU A 27 7.73 6.29 -4.33
N TYR A 28 7.61 7.44 -3.68
CA TYR A 28 8.58 7.86 -2.69
C TYR A 28 8.72 6.85 -1.55
N ILE A 29 7.59 6.37 -1.01
CA ILE A 29 7.59 5.42 0.11
C ILE A 29 8.18 4.08 -0.30
N LYS A 30 7.77 3.53 -1.44
CA LYS A 30 8.30 2.28 -2.00
C LYS A 30 9.82 2.34 -2.20
N ASN A 31 10.35 3.48 -2.65
CA ASN A 31 11.76 3.62 -2.97
C ASN A 31 12.63 4.00 -1.76
N ASN A 32 12.08 4.65 -0.74
CA ASN A 32 12.87 5.27 0.32
C ASN A 32 12.33 5.08 1.75
N ASN A 33 11.03 4.84 1.92
CA ASN A 33 10.35 4.97 3.22
C ASN A 33 9.73 3.65 3.74
N VAL A 34 10.37 2.50 3.47
CA VAL A 34 10.01 1.23 4.12
C VAL A 34 11.10 0.81 5.10
N TYR A 35 10.76 0.67 6.38
CA TYR A 35 11.70 0.20 7.40
C TYR A 35 11.92 -1.31 7.28
N CYS A 36 13.18 -1.74 7.27
CA CYS A 36 13.55 -3.16 7.27
C CYS A 36 14.11 -3.56 8.63
N VAL A 37 13.41 -4.46 9.32
CA VAL A 37 13.81 -4.99 10.64
C VAL A 37 15.17 -5.69 10.61
N THR A 38 15.50 -6.41 9.53
CA THR A 38 16.79 -7.09 9.38
C THR A 38 17.93 -6.10 9.16
N CYS A 39 17.71 -5.05 8.37
CA CYS A 39 18.74 -4.01 8.16
C CYS A 39 18.79 -2.98 9.30
N LYS A 40 17.76 -2.95 10.16
CA LYS A 40 17.51 -1.94 11.19
C LYS A 40 17.51 -0.50 10.67
N LYS A 41 17.07 -0.31 9.43
CA LYS A 41 17.04 1.00 8.74
C LYS A 41 16.05 1.00 7.58
N MET A 42 15.84 2.18 7.00
CA MET A 42 15.03 2.36 5.79
C MET A 42 15.65 1.63 4.59
N CYS A 43 14.80 1.07 3.74
CA CYS A 43 15.14 0.47 2.45
C CYS A 43 15.55 1.56 1.44
N VAL A 44 16.74 2.14 1.60
CA VAL A 44 17.29 3.19 0.69
C VAL A 44 17.54 2.72 -0.75
N LYS A 45 17.42 1.41 -1.01
CA LYS A 45 17.46 0.82 -2.37
C LYS A 45 16.06 0.41 -2.85
N GLY A 46 15.02 0.90 -2.19
CA GLY A 46 13.64 0.51 -2.39
C GLY A 46 13.34 -0.93 -1.97
N ILE A 47 12.11 -1.31 -2.28
CA ILE A 47 11.57 -2.65 -2.09
C ILE A 47 11.06 -3.20 -3.42
N GLU A 48 11.11 -4.52 -3.57
CA GLU A 48 10.36 -5.22 -4.59
C GLU A 48 8.98 -5.60 -4.01
N ILE A 49 7.91 -5.00 -4.54
CA ILE A 49 6.54 -5.31 -4.11
C ILE A 49 6.16 -6.69 -4.63
N LYS A 50 5.63 -7.55 -3.74
CA LYS A 50 5.13 -8.88 -4.09
C LYS A 50 3.61 -8.95 -4.03
N GLU A 51 3.02 -8.32 -3.02
CA GLU A 51 1.58 -8.32 -2.81
C GLU A 51 1.14 -6.94 -2.31
N MET A 52 -0.07 -6.53 -2.67
CA MET A 52 -0.71 -5.34 -2.15
C MET A 52 -2.17 -5.63 -1.79
N TYR A 53 -2.65 -4.97 -0.75
CA TYR A 53 -4.00 -5.15 -0.25
C TYR A 53 -4.64 -3.81 0.09
N LEU A 54 -5.91 -3.65 -0.28
CA LEU A 54 -6.80 -2.66 0.31
C LEU A 54 -7.31 -3.22 1.64
N THR A 55 -6.89 -2.63 2.76
CA THR A 55 -7.20 -3.14 4.11
C THR A 55 -8.66 -2.89 4.47
N SER A 56 -9.13 -3.57 5.52
CA SER A 56 -10.47 -3.36 6.11
C SER A 56 -10.77 -1.91 6.51
N LEU A 57 -9.75 -1.07 6.69
CA LEU A 57 -9.86 0.35 7.04
C LEU A 57 -9.72 1.29 5.83
N ASN A 58 -9.67 0.73 4.61
CA ASN A 58 -9.35 1.45 3.38
C ASN A 58 -7.95 2.08 3.40
N ASP A 59 -6.97 1.37 3.96
CA ASP A 59 -5.55 1.67 3.80
C ASP A 59 -4.91 0.82 2.71
N ILE A 60 -3.68 1.15 2.31
CA ILE A 60 -2.90 0.30 1.40
C ILE A 60 -1.81 -0.42 2.18
N LYS A 61 -1.89 -1.75 2.22
CA LYS A 61 -0.84 -2.62 2.75
C LYS A 61 0.03 -3.13 1.61
N ILE A 62 1.33 -2.95 1.74
CA ILE A 62 2.34 -3.44 0.80
C ILE A 62 3.15 -4.51 1.49
N CYS A 63 3.24 -5.68 0.87
CA CYS A 63 4.14 -6.76 1.27
C CYS A 63 5.17 -6.94 0.17
N GLY A 64 6.45 -6.93 0.54
CA GLY A 64 7.54 -6.98 -0.42
C GLY A 64 8.84 -7.51 0.16
N ILE A 65 9.90 -7.30 -0.60
CA ILE A 65 11.26 -7.75 -0.27
C ILE A 65 12.19 -6.55 -0.27
N CYS A 66 13.00 -6.41 0.78
CA CYS A 66 14.05 -5.40 0.83
C CYS A 66 15.11 -5.67 -0.26
N ASN A 67 15.34 -4.71 -1.17
CA ASN A 67 16.31 -4.90 -2.26
C ASN A 67 17.75 -5.13 -1.79
N LYS A 68 18.09 -4.68 -0.56
CA LYS A 68 19.42 -4.85 0.05
C LYS A 68 19.63 -6.23 0.67
N CYS A 69 18.77 -6.65 1.59
CA CYS A 69 18.99 -7.88 2.39
C CYS A 69 18.10 -9.05 2.01
N LYS A 70 17.21 -8.86 1.01
CA LYS A 70 16.29 -9.88 0.50
C LYS A 70 15.30 -10.48 1.52
N ASN A 71 15.20 -9.87 2.71
CA ASN A 71 14.20 -10.25 3.71
C ASN A 71 12.85 -9.55 3.44
N LYS A 72 11.78 -10.18 3.94
CA LYS A 72 10.42 -9.66 3.84
C LYS A 72 10.28 -8.33 4.59
N VAL A 73 9.47 -7.45 4.01
CA VAL A 73 9.10 -6.16 4.59
C VAL A 73 7.61 -5.91 4.34
N THR A 74 6.97 -5.24 5.29
CA THR A 74 5.56 -4.86 5.20
C THR A 74 5.42 -3.40 5.59
N ARG A 75 4.57 -2.66 4.86
CA ARG A 75 4.24 -1.27 5.16
C ARG A 75 2.74 -1.05 4.97
N ILE A 76 2.14 -0.26 5.86
CA ILE A 76 0.78 0.25 5.71
C ILE A 76 0.88 1.74 5.36
N LEU A 77 0.07 2.17 4.40
CA LEU A 77 -0.13 3.55 4.00
C LEU A 77 -1.52 3.97 4.45
N GLU A 78 -1.58 4.87 5.42
CA GLU A 78 -2.78 5.27 6.16
C GLU A 78 -3.65 6.24 5.34
N PHE A 79 -4.16 5.78 4.20
CA PHE A 79 -5.05 6.55 3.35
C PHE A 79 -6.51 6.54 3.82
N GLY A 80 -6.88 5.67 4.77
CA GLY A 80 -8.25 5.52 5.24
C GLY A 80 -8.85 6.79 5.86
N GLU A 81 -8.00 7.68 6.39
CA GLU A 81 -8.43 8.97 6.95
C GLU A 81 -8.68 10.05 5.87
N ASN A 82 -8.15 9.84 4.65
CA ASN A 82 -8.41 10.73 3.53
C ASN A 82 -9.81 10.46 2.96
N LYS A 83 -10.73 11.43 3.12
CA LYS A 83 -12.12 11.32 2.67
C LYS A 83 -12.28 10.98 1.18
N ARG A 84 -11.43 11.54 0.31
CA ARG A 84 -11.47 11.27 -1.14
C ARG A 84 -11.09 9.81 -1.39
N PHE A 85 -9.95 9.38 -0.84
CA PHE A 85 -9.48 8.00 -0.99
C PHE A 85 -10.50 7.01 -0.41
N PHE A 86 -10.98 7.26 0.81
CA PHE A 86 -11.97 6.42 1.50
C PHE A 86 -13.24 6.22 0.66
N ASN A 87 -13.75 7.29 0.05
CA ASN A 87 -14.92 7.21 -0.84
C ASN A 87 -14.63 6.39 -2.11
N ASN A 88 -13.45 6.58 -2.72
CA ASN A 88 -13.03 5.80 -3.88
C ASN A 88 -12.85 4.31 -3.55
N ALA A 89 -12.22 4.01 -2.41
CA ALA A 89 -12.03 2.65 -1.90
C ALA A 89 -13.38 1.95 -1.67
N ASN A 90 -14.36 2.63 -1.08
CA ASN A 90 -15.69 2.07 -0.89
C ASN A 90 -16.44 1.84 -2.21
N LYS A 91 -16.27 2.73 -3.22
CA LYS A 91 -16.83 2.50 -4.55
C LYS A 91 -16.17 1.29 -5.22
N PHE A 92 -14.84 1.19 -5.13
CA PHE A 92 -14.08 0.06 -5.65
C PHE A 92 -14.53 -1.27 -5.02
N ARG A 93 -14.69 -1.32 -3.69
CA ARG A 93 -15.23 -2.47 -2.96
C ARG A 93 -16.56 -2.95 -3.50
N LYS A 94 -17.46 -2.03 -3.83
CA LYS A 94 -18.78 -2.35 -4.42
C LYS A 94 -18.71 -2.81 -5.87
N SER A 95 -17.66 -2.43 -6.61
CA SER A 95 -17.52 -2.79 -8.03
C SER A 95 -16.93 -4.18 -8.29
N ILE A 96 -16.39 -4.82 -7.26
CA ILE A 96 -15.76 -6.15 -7.33
C ILE A 96 -16.58 -7.23 -6.60
N GLN A 97 -17.69 -6.84 -5.99
CA GLN A 97 -18.73 -7.75 -5.48
C GLN A 97 -19.70 -8.07 -6.60
#